data_AF-A0A7C6N2Q5-F1
#
_entry.id   AF-A0A7C6N2Q5-F1
#
_cell.length_a   1.000
_cell.length_b   1.000
_cell.length_c   1.000
_cell.angle_alpha   90.00
_cell.angle_beta   90.00
_cell.angle_gamma   90.00
#
_symmetry.space_group_name_H-M   'P 1'
#
loop_
_entity.id
_entity.type
_entity.pdbx_description
1 polymer ?
#
loop_
_entity_poly.entity_id
_entity_poly.type
_entity_poly.pdbx_seq_one_letter_code
_entity_poly.pdbx_strand_id
1 'polypeptide(L)' 'MKNKREVTFEVIKDIYWDNGGNPSKVFKKGDICKGIRYSTGVVVAETPYYEGVSDVINLEHINIIKD' A
#
# COMPACT_ATOMS: atom_id res chain seq x y z
N MET A 1 1.19 -16.54 -14.26
CA MET A 1 1.25 -15.24 -13.54
C MET A 1 2.38 -15.25 -12.52
N LYS A 2 3.65 -15.41 -12.96
CA LYS A 2 4.75 -15.88 -12.10
C LYS A 2 5.57 -14.81 -11.36
N ASN A 3 5.36 -13.52 -11.60
CA ASN A 3 6.29 -12.49 -11.11
C ASN A 3 5.57 -11.54 -10.15
N LYS A 4 5.60 -11.89 -8.86
CA LYS A 4 5.31 -10.99 -7.73
C LYS A 4 6.55 -10.88 -6.85
N ARG A 5 6.83 -9.71 -6.31
CA ARG A 5 7.98 -9.46 -5.44
C ARG A 5 7.59 -8.62 -4.24
N GLU A 6 8.23 -8.91 -3.12
CA GLU A 6 8.08 -8.08 -1.92
C GLU A 6 8.77 -6.73 -2.17
N VAL A 7 8.09 -5.66 -1.78
CA VAL A 7 8.62 -4.30 -1.86
C VAL A 7 8.55 -3.63 -0.50
N THR A 8 9.47 -2.70 -0.26
CA THR A 8 9.40 -1.76 0.85
C THR A 8 9.19 -0.37 0.29
N PHE A 9 8.23 0.36 0.82
CA PHE A 9 7.88 1.70 0.37
C PHE A 9 7.65 2.65 1.54
N GLU A 10 7.91 3.93 1.31
CA GLU A 10 7.51 5.03 2.17
C GLU A 10 6.21 5.64 1.65
N VAL A 11 5.29 5.94 2.55
CA VAL A 11 4.05 6.63 2.24
C VAL A 11 4.31 8.13 2.20
N ILE A 12 4.20 8.76 1.03
CA ILE A 12 4.52 10.19 0.85
C ILE A 12 3.28 11.11 1.04
N LYS A 13 2.09 10.52 1.10
CA LYS A 13 0.80 11.17 1.36
C LYS A 13 -0.15 10.21 2.08
N ASP A 14 -0.92 10.70 3.06
CA ASP A 14 -1.93 9.87 3.75
C ASP A 14 -2.84 9.16 2.74
N ILE A 15 -3.06 7.87 2.96
CA ILE A 15 -3.88 7.02 2.10
C ILE A 15 -5.15 6.64 2.85
N TYR A 16 -6.27 6.74 2.15
CA TYR A 16 -7.59 6.40 2.66
C TYR A 16 -8.24 5.36 1.76
N TRP A 17 -8.90 4.37 2.36
CA TRP A 17 -9.75 3.42 1.64
C TRP A 17 -11.21 3.65 2.02
N ASP A 18 -12.11 3.36 1.09
CA ASP A 18 -13.54 3.43 1.35
C ASP A 18 -13.95 2.31 2.30
N ASN A 19 -14.62 2.69 3.39
CA ASN A 19 -15.21 1.77 4.34
C ASN A 19 -16.71 2.07 4.43
N GLY A 20 -17.45 1.61 3.42
CA GLY A 20 -18.90 1.80 3.35
C GLY A 20 -19.30 3.27 3.23
N GLY A 21 -18.62 4.02 2.37
CA GLY A 21 -18.84 5.46 2.17
C GLY A 21 -18.11 6.38 3.15
N ASN A 22 -17.34 5.82 4.09
CA ASN A 22 -16.51 6.60 5.01
C ASN A 22 -15.02 6.38 4.68
N PRO A 23 -14.22 7.43 4.43
CA PRO A 23 -12.79 7.29 4.19
C PRO A 23 -12.05 6.93 5.48
N SER A 24 -11.53 5.70 5.56
CA SER A 24 -10.68 5.24 6.67
C SER A 24 -9.22 5.46 6.31
N LYS A 25 -8.45 6.11 7.20
CA LYS A 25 -7.00 6.26 7.00
C LYS A 25 -6.33 4.91 7.20
N VAL A 26 -5.68 4.43 6.15
CA VAL A 26 -5.05 3.10 6.11
C VAL A 26 -3.54 3.18 6.03
N PHE A 27 -2.98 4.33 5.62
CA PHE A 27 -1.57 4.63 5.75
C PHE A 27 -1.39 6.10 6.08
N LYS A 28 -0.42 6.40 6.94
CA LYS A 28 -0.03 7.77 7.28
C LYS A 28 1.21 8.14 6.51
N LYS A 29 1.30 9.41 6.08
CA LYS A 29 2.52 9.97 5.52
C LYS A 29 3.70 9.75 6.47
N GLY A 30 4.79 9.22 5.92
CA GLY A 30 6.02 8.83 6.61
C GLY A 30 6.06 7.37 7.05
N ASP A 31 4.96 6.61 6.93
CA ASP A 31 4.97 5.18 7.24
C ASP A 31 5.89 4.44 6.26
N ILE A 32 6.72 3.54 6.80
CA ILE A 32 7.53 2.60 6.00
C ILE A 32 6.86 1.23 6.10
N CYS A 33 6.36 0.74 4.97
CA CYS A 33 5.55 -0.47 4.91
C CYS A 33 6.09 -1.47 3.90
N LYS A 34 5.65 -2.72 4.06
CA LYS A 34 5.88 -3.78 3.08
C LYS A 34 4.64 -3.98 2.22
N GLY A 35 4.86 -4.36 0.96
CA GLY A 35 3.79 -4.72 0.05
C GLY A 35 4.26 -5.77 -0.96
N ILE A 36 3.35 -6.16 -1.84
CA ILE A 36 3.63 -7.04 -2.97
C ILE A 36 3.42 -6.26 -4.26
N ARG A 37 4.48 -6.14 -5.05
CA ARG A 37 4.43 -5.59 -6.41
C ARG A 37 4.21 -6.71 -7.41
N TYR A 38 3.15 -6.61 -8.18
CA TYR A 38 2.82 -7.53 -9.26
C TYR A 38 3.45 -7.07 -10.57
N SER A 39 3.69 -8.00 -11.50
CA SER A 39 4.19 -7.69 -12.85
C SER A 39 3.32 -6.71 -13.66
N THR A 40 2.06 -6.52 -13.27
CA THR A 40 1.15 -5.50 -13.84
C THR A 40 1.50 -4.07 -13.41
N GLY A 41 2.41 -3.90 -12.46
CA GLY A 41 2.77 -2.61 -11.87
C GLY A 41 2.01 -2.30 -10.58
N VAL A 42 0.95 -3.04 -10.27
CA VAL A 42 0.12 -2.87 -9.06
C VAL A 42 0.91 -3.24 -7.81
N VAL A 43 0.76 -2.44 -6.75
CA VAL A 43 1.24 -2.74 -5.40
C VAL A 43 0.02 -3.00 -4.51
N VAL A 44 0.03 -4.11 -3.78
CA VAL A 44 -0.94 -4.43 -2.73
C VAL A 44 -0.22 -4.43 -1.39
N ALA A 45 -0.79 -3.81 -0.38
CA ALA A 45 -0.22 -3.80 0.97
C ALA A 45 -1.32 -4.00 2.01
N GLU A 46 -0.97 -4.60 3.14
CA GLU A 46 -1.82 -4.62 4.33
C GLU A 46 -1.58 -3.35 5.13
N THR A 47 -2.65 -2.72 5.59
CA THR A 47 -2.56 -1.55 6.46
C THR A 47 -2.00 -1.93 7.84
N PRO A 48 -1.11 -1.12 8.43
CA PRO A 48 -0.62 -1.36 9.79
C PRO A 48 -1.69 -1.12 10.88
N TYR A 49 -2.86 -0.59 10.52
CA TYR A 49 -3.89 -0.16 11.49
C TYR A 49 -5.05 -1.16 11.64
N TYR A 50 -5.24 -2.07 10.68
CA TYR A 50 -6.37 -3.00 10.65
C TYR A 50 -5.90 -4.38 10.16
N GLU A 51 -5.86 -5.35 11.08
CA GLU A 51 -5.38 -6.71 10.80
C GLU A 51 -6.19 -7.38 9.68
N GLY A 52 -5.49 -7.94 8.70
CA GLY A 52 -6.08 -8.65 7.56
C GLY A 52 -6.69 -7.76 6.49
N VAL A 53 -6.59 -6.43 6.61
CA VAL A 53 -7.15 -5.49 5.63
C VAL A 53 -6.06 -5.06 4.64
N SER A 54 -6.19 -5.52 3.40
CA SER A 54 -5.26 -5.20 2.32
C SER A 54 -5.98 -4.78 1.05
N ASP A 55 -5.38 -3.86 0.32
CA ASP A 55 -5.89 -3.39 -0.96
C ASP A 55 -4.74 -2.80 -1.81
N VAL A 56 -5.08 -2.41 -3.03
CA VAL A 56 -4.21 -1.75 -3.98
C VAL A 56 -3.82 -0.35 -3.47
N ILE A 57 -2.54 -0.06 -3.60
CA ILE A 57 -1.95 1.23 -3.28
C ILE A 57 -1.75 2.03 -4.56
N ASN A 58 -2.21 3.28 -4.55
CA ASN A 58 -1.90 4.22 -5.61
C ASN A 58 -0.40 4.59 -5.55
N LEU A 59 0.32 4.30 -6.64
CA LEU A 59 1.76 4.52 -6.73
C LEU A 59 2.16 5.99 -6.57
N GLU A 60 1.26 6.95 -6.84
CA GLU A 60 1.54 8.38 -6.65
C GLU A 60 1.57 8.78 -5.15
N HIS A 61 1.12 7.90 -4.26
CA HIS A 61 1.10 8.13 -2.81
C HIS A 61 2.26 7.46 -2.07
N ILE A 62 3.12 6.73 -2.79
CA ILE A 62 4.25 6.01 -2.19
C ILE A 62 5.55 6.23 -2.96
N ASN A 63 6.67 6.04 -2.27
CA ASN A 63 8.00 5.95 -2.86
C ASN A 63 8.57 4.56 -2.57
N ILE A 64 8.90 3.78 -3.61
CA ILE A 64 9.48 2.45 -3.42
C ILE A 64 10.96 2.61 -3.06
N ILE A 65 11.34 2.12 -1.88
CA ILE A 65 12.70 2.20 -1.34
C ILE A 65 13.50 0.93 -1.69
N LYS A 66 12.85 -0.23 -1.73
CA LYS A 66 13.47 -1.53 -2.02
C LYS A 66 12.48 -2.45 -2.75
N ASP A 67 12.98 -3.23 -3.71
CA ASP A 67 12.19 -4.03 -4.67
C ASP A 67 13.00 -5.23 -5.19
#